data_AF-A0A0F2QZ14-F1
#
_entry.id   AF-A0A0F2QZ14-F1
#
_cell.length_a   1.000
_cell.length_b   1.000
_cell.length_c   1.000
_cell.angle_alpha   90.00
_cell.angle_beta   90.00
_cell.angle_gamma   90.00
#
_symmetry.space_group_name_H-M   'P 1'
#
loop_
_entity.id
_entity.type
_entity.pdbx_description
1 polymer ?
#
loop_
_entity_poly.entity_id
_entity_poly.type
_entity_poly.pdbx_seq_one_letter_code
_entity_poly.pdbx_strand_id
1 'polypeptide(L)'
;MKEAEKTTQDGMPGQPFFDYWQSWYEKEWKPFFNMPQFGMTRYYQEHTNQNIDKYYELQAMLTEFSSLLCQPIEKSFQAVGADVFSAGAQDGKADAGKAYYSKWISALEKEYMTLFRSTEYVGCLNKAMKTLNDFIISRQTVLEDMLKLLPIPTNSEMDGLYKELYELKKRVRNLEKEQVQQ
;
A
#
# COMPACT_ATOMS: atom_id res chain seq x y z
N MET A 1 6.94 -53.74 3.77
CA MET A 1 6.36 -53.30 2.48
C MET A 1 4.91 -52.96 2.73
N LYS A 2 4.47 -51.78 2.25
CA LYS A 2 3.14 -51.16 2.43
C LYS A 2 2.95 -50.67 3.87
N GLU A 3 2.84 -49.39 4.20
CA GLU A 3 2.02 -48.34 3.59
C GLU A 3 2.75 -46.99 3.67
N ALA A 4 3.24 -46.49 2.54
CA ALA A 4 3.73 -45.12 2.40
C ALA A 4 3.09 -44.47 1.16
N GLU A 5 1.76 -44.59 1.07
CA GLU A 5 0.95 -43.94 0.04
C GLU A 5 -0.36 -43.50 0.68
N LYS A 6 -0.34 -42.31 1.27
CA LYS A 6 -1.42 -41.31 1.18
C LYS A 6 -1.06 -40.14 2.07
N THR A 7 -0.60 -39.07 1.44
CA THR A 7 -1.05 -37.70 1.68
C THR A 7 -0.22 -36.80 0.77
N THR A 8 -0.73 -36.60 -0.43
CA THR A 8 -0.35 -35.46 -1.25
C THR A 8 -1.64 -34.73 -1.59
N GLN A 9 -1.57 -33.40 -1.44
CA GLN A 9 -2.48 -32.36 -1.95
C GLN A 9 -3.82 -32.15 -1.25
N ASP A 10 -3.92 -31.04 -0.49
CA ASP A 10 -4.91 -30.00 -0.80
C ASP A 10 -4.52 -28.64 -0.17
N GLY A 11 -4.76 -27.52 -0.87
CA GLY A 11 -4.69 -26.13 -0.36
C GLY A 11 -3.41 -25.32 -0.67
N MET A 12 -3.58 -24.11 -1.23
CA MET A 12 -2.49 -23.13 -1.49
C MET A 12 -1.64 -22.84 -0.23
N PRO A 13 -0.29 -22.82 -0.33
CA PRO A 13 0.61 -22.79 0.83
C PRO A 13 0.77 -21.41 1.51
N GLY A 14 -0.20 -20.50 1.37
CA GLY A 14 -0.15 -19.14 1.92
C GLY A 14 -1.18 -18.82 3.02
N GLN A 15 -2.30 -19.54 3.06
CA GLN A 15 -3.39 -19.27 4.02
C GLN A 15 -3.04 -19.58 5.49
N PRO A 16 -2.38 -20.70 5.84
CA PRO A 16 -2.10 -21.04 7.24
C PRO A 16 -1.17 -20.03 7.92
N PHE A 17 -0.25 -19.44 7.15
CA PHE A 17 0.68 -18.43 7.63
C PHE A 17 -0.03 -17.09 7.87
N PHE A 18 -0.93 -16.69 6.96
CA PHE A 18 -1.69 -15.44 7.09
C PHE A 18 -2.65 -15.50 8.29
N ASP A 19 -3.36 -16.60 8.47
CA ASP A 19 -4.27 -16.80 9.61
C ASP A 19 -3.50 -16.85 10.95
N TYR A 20 -2.31 -17.48 10.96
CA TYR A 20 -1.42 -17.47 12.12
C TYR A 20 -0.87 -16.08 12.43
N TRP A 21 -0.45 -15.34 11.41
CA TRP A 21 0.08 -13.98 11.57
C TRP A 21 -1.00 -12.99 12.01
N GLN A 22 -2.20 -13.09 11.42
CA GLN A 22 -3.34 -12.24 11.75
C GLN A 22 -3.84 -12.53 13.17
N SER A 23 -3.94 -13.79 13.58
CA SER A 23 -4.32 -14.14 14.95
C SER A 23 -3.26 -13.76 15.99
N TRP A 24 -1.97 -13.88 15.67
CA TRP A 24 -0.89 -13.39 16.53
C TRP A 24 -0.91 -11.87 16.68
N TYR A 25 -1.10 -11.14 15.58
CA TYR A 25 -1.24 -9.69 15.59
C TYR A 25 -2.46 -9.22 16.41
N GLU A 26 -3.63 -9.83 16.19
CA GLU A 26 -4.86 -9.47 16.92
C GLU A 26 -4.80 -9.80 18.41
N LYS A 27 -4.09 -10.86 18.80
CA LYS A 27 -4.04 -11.33 20.17
C LYS A 27 -2.95 -10.65 21.00
N GLU A 28 -1.77 -10.44 20.42
CA GLU A 28 -0.59 -9.98 21.18
C GLU A 28 -0.29 -8.49 20.95
N TRP A 29 -0.48 -7.99 19.73
CA TRP A 29 -0.10 -6.61 19.40
C TRP A 29 -1.26 -5.61 19.48
N LYS A 30 -2.46 -5.99 19.04
CA LYS A 30 -3.65 -5.12 19.07
C LYS A 30 -4.02 -4.65 20.48
N PRO A 31 -3.90 -5.45 21.56
CA PRO A 31 -4.14 -4.96 22.92
C PRO A 31 -3.02 -4.06 23.44
N PHE A 32 -1.77 -4.29 23.02
CA PHE A 32 -0.63 -3.45 23.38
C PHE A 32 -0.77 -2.02 22.83
N PHE A 33 -1.29 -1.88 21.60
CA PHE A 33 -1.62 -0.58 21.02
C PHE A 33 -2.84 0.11 21.64
N ASN A 34 -3.74 -0.64 22.29
CA ASN A 34 -4.99 -0.13 22.88
C ASN A 34 -4.96 -0.01 24.41
N MET A 35 -3.81 -0.16 25.05
CA MET A 35 -3.70 0.00 26.51
C MET A 35 -3.96 1.47 26.92
N PRO A 36 -4.77 1.73 27.97
CA PRO A 36 -5.02 3.10 28.44
C PRO A 36 -3.72 3.77 28.87
N GLN A 37 -3.42 4.93 28.27
CA GLN A 37 -2.12 5.59 28.39
C GLN A 37 -2.12 6.61 29.55
N PHE A 38 -1.12 6.56 30.42
CA PHE A 38 -0.90 7.52 31.51
C PHE A 38 0.31 8.44 31.21
N GLY A 39 0.16 9.75 31.42
CA GLY A 39 1.26 10.75 31.38
C GLY A 39 1.27 11.72 30.19
N MET A 40 2.20 12.68 30.22
CA MET A 40 2.38 13.78 29.23
C MET A 40 2.67 13.31 27.80
N THR A 41 3.05 12.04 27.61
CA THR A 41 3.36 11.45 26.29
C THR A 41 2.16 10.82 25.60
N ARG A 42 0.97 10.80 26.23
CA ARG A 42 -0.25 10.18 25.68
C ARG A 42 -0.56 10.62 24.25
N TYR A 43 -0.52 11.92 23.99
CA TYR A 43 -0.83 12.48 22.67
C TYR A 43 0.12 11.94 21.57
N TYR A 44 1.42 11.90 21.86
CA TYR A 44 2.44 11.39 20.95
C TYR A 44 2.30 9.88 20.69
N GLN A 45 1.96 9.12 21.74
CA GLN A 45 1.76 7.68 21.66
C GLN A 45 0.50 7.32 20.85
N GLU A 46 -0.58 8.07 21.02
CA GLU A 46 -1.82 7.89 20.27
C GLU A 46 -1.59 8.08 18.76
N HIS A 47 -0.93 9.17 18.35
CA HIS A 47 -0.59 9.40 16.94
C HIS A 47 0.36 8.34 16.37
N THR A 48 1.32 7.88 17.18
CA THR A 48 2.23 6.80 16.78
C THR A 48 1.47 5.50 16.57
N ASN A 49 0.56 5.14 17.48
CA ASN A 49 -0.25 3.93 17.39
C ASN A 49 -1.17 3.98 16.15
N GLN A 50 -1.85 5.10 15.91
CA GLN A 50 -2.67 5.31 14.71
C GLN A 50 -1.86 5.23 13.42
N ASN A 51 -0.63 5.75 13.42
CA ASN A 51 0.25 5.64 12.26
C ASN A 51 0.69 4.20 11.98
N ILE A 52 0.96 3.42 13.04
CA ILE A 52 1.31 2.00 12.91
C ILE A 52 0.13 1.20 12.38
N ASP A 53 -1.08 1.46 12.87
CA ASP A 53 -2.31 0.83 12.38
C ASP A 53 -2.49 1.06 10.86
N LYS A 54 -2.46 2.33 10.43
CA LYS A 54 -2.55 2.70 9.01
C LYS A 54 -1.42 2.14 8.16
N TYR A 55 -0.22 1.96 8.72
CA TYR A 55 0.88 1.29 8.03
C TYR A 55 0.56 -0.17 7.74
N TYR A 56 0.01 -0.90 8.72
CA TYR A 56 -0.39 -2.29 8.51
C TYR A 56 -1.56 -2.42 7.54
N GLU A 57 -2.54 -1.52 7.59
CA GLU A 57 -3.62 -1.45 6.60
C GLU A 57 -3.08 -1.23 5.17
N LEU A 58 -2.11 -0.32 5.01
CA LEU A 58 -1.44 -0.10 3.73
C LEU A 58 -0.73 -1.36 3.24
N GLN A 59 0.00 -2.05 4.11
CA GLN A 59 0.71 -3.29 3.75
C GLN A 59 -0.26 -4.41 3.33
N ALA A 60 -1.38 -4.56 4.05
CA ALA A 60 -2.41 -5.52 3.68
C ALA A 60 -3.00 -5.20 2.30
N MET A 61 -3.38 -3.94 2.05
CA MET A 61 -3.91 -3.51 0.75
C MET A 61 -2.89 -3.64 -0.39
N LEU A 62 -1.61 -3.38 -0.13
CA LEU A 62 -0.54 -3.57 -1.13
C LEU A 62 -0.36 -5.05 -1.48
N THR A 63 -0.52 -5.94 -0.50
CA THR A 63 -0.46 -7.38 -0.72
C THR A 63 -1.64 -7.85 -1.59
N GLU A 64 -2.85 -7.39 -1.28
CA GLU A 64 -4.05 -7.67 -2.09
C GLU A 64 -3.91 -7.13 -3.52
N PHE A 65 -3.44 -5.89 -3.67
CA PHE A 65 -3.20 -5.28 -4.98
C PHE A 65 -2.13 -6.04 -5.78
N SER A 66 -1.04 -6.45 -5.13
CA SER A 66 0.04 -7.20 -5.77
C SER A 66 -0.41 -8.59 -6.20
N SER A 67 -1.20 -9.28 -5.38
CA SER A 67 -1.73 -10.62 -5.75
C SER A 67 -2.66 -10.52 -6.96
N LEU A 68 -3.50 -9.49 -7.02
CA LEU A 68 -4.38 -9.21 -8.14
C LEU A 68 -3.59 -8.90 -9.42
N LEU A 69 -2.47 -8.18 -9.31
CA LEU A 69 -1.55 -7.94 -10.44
C LEU A 69 -0.78 -9.18 -10.90
N CYS A 70 -0.58 -10.17 -10.03
CA CYS A 70 0.09 -11.43 -10.37
C CYS A 70 -0.84 -12.43 -11.07
N GLN A 71 -2.16 -12.36 -10.87
CA GLN A 71 -3.11 -13.30 -11.47
C GLN A 71 -3.01 -13.43 -13.00
N PRO A 72 -2.89 -12.35 -13.80
CA PRO A 72 -2.72 -12.45 -15.25
C PRO A 72 -1.42 -13.15 -15.66
N ILE A 73 -0.36 -13.02 -14.84
CA ILE A 73 0.93 -13.67 -15.09
C ILE A 73 0.74 -15.18 -14.97
N GLU A 74 0.11 -15.64 -13.88
CA GLU A 74 -0.19 -17.06 -13.66
C GLU A 74 -1.09 -17.64 -14.76
N LYS A 75 -2.18 -16.94 -15.11
CA LYS A 75 -3.10 -17.34 -16.17
C LYS A 75 -2.43 -17.42 -17.54
N SER A 76 -1.60 -16.45 -17.89
CA SER A 76 -0.88 -16.44 -19.17
C SER A 76 0.16 -17.55 -19.27
N PHE A 77 0.84 -17.88 -18.17
CA PHE A 77 1.72 -19.06 -18.11
C PHE A 77 0.95 -20.36 -18.30
N GLN A 78 -0.21 -20.53 -17.66
CA GLN A 78 -1.05 -21.71 -17.82
C GLN A 78 -1.54 -21.86 -19.27
N ALA A 79 -2.01 -20.76 -19.88
CA ALA A 79 -2.51 -20.76 -21.25
C ALA A 79 -1.44 -21.19 -22.27
N VAL A 80 -0.22 -20.67 -22.14
CA VAL A 80 0.88 -20.98 -23.08
C VAL A 80 1.56 -22.31 -22.75
N GLY A 81 1.60 -22.71 -21.48
CA GLY A 81 2.10 -24.02 -21.06
C GLY A 81 1.31 -25.19 -21.68
N ALA A 82 -0.02 -25.07 -21.73
CA ALA A 82 -0.88 -26.07 -22.38
C ALA A 82 -0.59 -26.21 -23.89
N ASP A 83 -0.40 -25.09 -24.58
CA ASP A 83 -0.13 -25.07 -26.03
C ASP A 83 1.27 -25.61 -26.37
N VAL A 84 2.27 -25.32 -25.54
CA VAL A 84 3.67 -25.67 -25.81
C VAL A 84 3.97 -27.11 -25.44
N PHE A 85 3.26 -27.70 -24.47
CA PHE A 85 3.31 -29.14 -24.24
C PHE A 85 2.77 -29.93 -25.44
N SER A 86 1.77 -29.36 -26.15
CA SER A 86 1.18 -29.95 -27.35
C SER A 86 2.05 -29.78 -28.61
N ALA A 87 2.78 -28.66 -28.73
CA ALA A 87 3.63 -28.34 -29.88
C ALA A 87 5.11 -28.80 -29.72
N GLY A 88 5.63 -28.83 -28.49
CA GLY A 88 7.00 -29.18 -28.14
C GLY A 88 7.35 -30.67 -28.31
N ALA A 89 6.34 -31.51 -28.56
CA ALA A 89 6.56 -32.89 -29.00
C ALA A 89 7.13 -32.99 -30.43
N GLN A 90 7.16 -31.91 -31.23
CA GLN A 90 7.50 -31.97 -32.65
C GLN A 90 8.79 -31.28 -33.12
N ASP A 91 9.37 -30.30 -32.43
CA ASP A 91 10.60 -29.67 -32.97
C ASP A 91 11.48 -28.95 -31.92
N GLY A 92 12.69 -29.48 -31.71
CA GLY A 92 13.68 -28.99 -30.75
C GLY A 92 14.65 -27.97 -31.36
N LYS A 93 14.20 -26.74 -31.64
CA LYS A 93 15.06 -25.65 -32.16
C LYS A 93 14.91 -24.34 -31.38
N ALA A 94 15.98 -23.55 -31.35
CA ALA A 94 16.07 -22.24 -30.68
C ALA A 94 14.98 -21.22 -31.14
N ASP A 95 14.44 -21.38 -32.34
CA ASP A 95 13.34 -20.56 -32.87
C ASP A 95 12.01 -20.78 -32.10
N ALA A 96 11.84 -21.97 -31.51
CA ALA A 96 10.69 -22.30 -30.67
C ALA A 96 10.65 -21.46 -29.38
N GLY A 97 11.81 -21.08 -28.84
CA GLY A 97 11.90 -20.24 -27.63
C GLY A 97 11.42 -18.81 -27.87
N LYS A 98 11.74 -18.23 -29.03
CA LYS A 98 11.26 -16.88 -29.41
C LYS A 98 9.76 -16.90 -29.73
N ALA A 99 9.29 -17.94 -30.42
CA ALA A 99 7.87 -18.15 -30.69
C ALA A 99 7.06 -18.35 -29.39
N TYR A 100 7.61 -19.09 -28.42
CA TYR A 100 7.04 -19.25 -27.08
C TYR A 100 6.88 -17.91 -26.37
N TYR A 101 7.96 -17.12 -26.29
CA TYR A 101 7.97 -15.84 -25.61
C TYR A 101 6.97 -14.84 -26.24
N SER A 102 6.91 -14.81 -27.58
CA SER A 102 5.94 -13.97 -28.30
C SER A 102 4.50 -14.38 -27.98
N LYS A 103 4.18 -15.68 -27.94
CA LYS A 103 2.85 -16.17 -27.56
C LYS A 103 2.51 -15.85 -26.12
N TRP A 104 3.47 -16.00 -25.20
CA TRP A 104 3.29 -15.66 -23.79
C TRP A 104 2.98 -14.18 -23.59
N ILE A 105 3.72 -13.27 -24.26
CA ILE A 105 3.42 -11.84 -24.21
C ILE A 105 2.01 -11.55 -24.71
N SER A 106 1.61 -12.13 -25.85
CA SER A 106 0.26 -11.89 -26.39
C SER A 106 -0.85 -12.42 -25.48
N ALA A 107 -0.65 -13.57 -24.83
CA ALA A 107 -1.59 -14.10 -23.86
C ALA A 107 -1.66 -13.23 -22.60
N LEU A 108 -0.49 -12.78 -22.10
CA LEU A 108 -0.37 -11.90 -20.95
C LEU A 108 -1.05 -10.55 -21.21
N GLU A 109 -0.83 -9.94 -22.37
CA GLU A 109 -1.45 -8.69 -22.77
C GLU A 109 -2.99 -8.80 -22.75
N LYS A 110 -3.54 -9.90 -23.27
CA LYS A 110 -4.99 -10.14 -23.29
C LYS A 110 -5.58 -10.23 -21.87
N GLU A 111 -4.91 -10.96 -20.98
CA GLU A 111 -5.35 -11.09 -19.58
C GLU A 111 -5.26 -9.74 -18.84
N TYR A 112 -4.19 -8.97 -19.04
CA TYR A 112 -4.05 -7.63 -18.45
C TYR A 112 -5.07 -6.61 -18.98
N MET A 113 -5.36 -6.63 -20.29
CA MET A 113 -6.41 -5.78 -20.87
C MET A 113 -7.77 -6.06 -20.24
N THR A 114 -8.04 -7.31 -19.87
CA THR A 114 -9.27 -7.70 -19.19
C THR A 114 -9.24 -7.27 -17.72
N LEU A 115 -8.11 -7.47 -17.03
CA LEU A 115 -7.93 -7.07 -15.64
C LEU A 115 -8.08 -5.56 -15.45
N PHE A 116 -7.40 -4.74 -16.26
CA PHE A 116 -7.43 -3.28 -16.10
C PHE A 116 -8.79 -2.66 -16.41
N ARG A 117 -9.65 -3.37 -17.15
CA ARG A 117 -11.04 -2.98 -17.40
C ARG A 117 -11.99 -3.46 -16.29
N SER A 118 -11.53 -4.33 -15.39
CA SER A 118 -12.37 -4.85 -14.33
C SER A 118 -12.64 -3.78 -13.27
N THR A 119 -13.87 -3.75 -12.77
CA THR A 119 -14.27 -2.90 -11.64
C THR A 119 -13.54 -3.30 -10.35
N GLU A 120 -13.11 -4.55 -10.25
CA GLU A 120 -12.32 -5.07 -9.13
C GLU A 120 -10.95 -4.41 -9.06
N TYR A 121 -10.22 -4.33 -10.19
CA TYR A 121 -8.92 -3.66 -10.26
C TYR A 121 -9.02 -2.17 -9.90
N VAL A 122 -9.99 -1.47 -10.50
CA VAL A 122 -10.21 -0.04 -10.23
C VAL A 122 -10.59 0.18 -8.76
N GLY A 123 -11.43 -0.71 -8.19
CA GLY A 123 -11.80 -0.67 -6.78
C GLY A 123 -10.59 -0.90 -5.86
N CYS A 124 -9.77 -1.89 -6.15
CA CYS A 124 -8.55 -2.20 -5.40
C CYS A 124 -7.53 -1.04 -5.47
N LEU A 125 -7.31 -0.48 -6.67
CA LEU A 125 -6.44 0.68 -6.87
C LEU A 125 -6.91 1.91 -6.08
N ASN A 126 -8.20 2.23 -6.13
CA ASN A 126 -8.75 3.35 -5.37
C ASN A 126 -8.57 3.15 -3.87
N LYS A 127 -8.79 1.93 -3.36
CA LYS A 127 -8.57 1.61 -1.95
C LYS A 127 -7.09 1.75 -1.57
N ALA A 128 -6.16 1.24 -2.40
CA ALA A 128 -4.73 1.35 -2.17
C ALA A 128 -4.26 2.81 -2.15
N MET A 129 -4.76 3.64 -3.07
CA MET A 129 -4.46 5.08 -3.09
C MET A 129 -5.00 5.79 -1.85
N LYS A 130 -6.21 5.43 -1.40
CA LYS A 130 -6.80 5.98 -0.18
C LYS A 130 -5.98 5.61 1.05
N THR A 131 -5.67 4.33 1.26
CA THR A 131 -4.89 3.89 2.43
C THR A 131 -3.47 4.45 2.43
N LEU A 132 -2.85 4.60 1.25
CA LEU A 132 -1.56 5.27 1.11
C LEU A 132 -1.64 6.74 1.56
N ASN A 133 -2.66 7.46 1.11
CA ASN A 133 -2.86 8.85 1.50
C ASN A 133 -3.12 8.98 3.01
N ASP A 134 -3.96 8.11 3.57
CA ASP A 134 -4.27 8.10 5.01
C ASP A 134 -3.00 7.83 5.84
N PHE A 135 -2.12 6.94 5.38
CA PHE A 135 -0.80 6.71 5.98
C PHE A 135 0.13 7.92 5.87
N ILE A 136 0.23 8.56 4.69
CA ILE A 136 1.08 9.75 4.51
C ILE A 136 0.67 10.87 5.48
N ILE A 137 -0.64 11.12 5.61
CA ILE A 137 -1.17 12.13 6.54
C ILE A 137 -0.81 11.77 7.99
N SER A 138 -1.00 10.51 8.37
CA SER A 138 -0.67 10.04 9.73
C SER A 138 0.81 10.15 10.03
N ARG A 139 1.65 9.79 9.07
CA ARG A 139 3.11 9.87 9.19
C ARG A 139 3.56 11.31 9.32
N GLN A 140 2.97 12.22 8.55
CA GLN A 140 3.26 13.66 8.64
C GLN A 140 2.94 14.19 10.04
N THR A 141 1.82 13.76 10.62
CA THR A 141 1.42 14.15 11.98
C THR A 141 2.45 13.68 13.02
N VAL A 142 2.88 12.42 12.94
CA VAL A 142 3.92 11.87 13.83
C VAL A 142 5.26 12.59 13.64
N LEU A 143 5.64 12.93 12.41
CA LEU A 143 6.87 13.68 12.13
C LEU A 143 6.82 15.10 12.69
N GLU A 144 5.69 15.80 12.56
CA GLU A 144 5.52 17.12 13.16
C GLU A 144 5.62 17.06 14.67
N ASP A 145 5.03 16.05 15.30
CA ASP A 145 5.13 15.86 16.73
C ASP A 145 6.57 15.53 17.19
N MET A 146 7.32 14.73 16.41
CA MET A 146 8.75 14.54 16.67
C MET A 146 9.56 15.83 16.50
N LEU A 147 9.25 16.63 15.49
CA LEU A 147 9.95 17.88 15.21
C LEU A 147 9.69 18.92 16.31
N LYS A 148 8.51 18.96 16.93
CA LYS A 148 8.21 19.82 18.10
C LYS A 148 9.06 19.49 19.34
N LEU A 149 9.52 18.24 19.46
CA LEU A 149 10.44 17.85 20.54
C LEU A 149 11.86 18.36 20.28
N LEU A 150 12.17 18.66 19.02
CA LEU A 150 13.39 19.33 18.62
C LEU A 150 13.13 20.84 18.51
N PRO A 151 14.15 21.71 18.66
CA PRO A 151 13.98 23.15 18.46
C PRO A 151 13.89 23.51 16.96
N ILE A 152 13.12 22.74 16.17
CA ILE A 152 12.96 22.91 14.73
C ILE A 152 11.51 23.30 14.44
N PRO A 153 11.26 24.43 13.75
CA PRO A 153 9.91 24.84 13.41
C PRO A 153 9.24 23.84 12.48
N THR A 154 7.99 23.50 12.78
CA THR A 154 7.18 22.59 11.96
C THR A 154 6.55 23.33 10.78
N ASN A 155 6.15 22.58 9.73
CA ASN A 155 5.49 23.16 8.56
C ASN A 155 4.18 23.88 8.95
N SER A 156 3.41 23.30 9.87
CA SER A 156 2.17 23.89 10.37
C SER A 156 2.39 25.22 11.11
N GLU A 157 3.45 25.32 11.91
CA GLU A 157 3.85 26.58 12.56
C GLU A 157 4.31 27.62 11.54
N MET A 158 5.09 27.20 10.53
CA MET A 158 5.54 28.09 9.45
C MET A 158 4.36 28.65 8.65
N ASP A 159 3.37 27.83 8.29
CA ASP A 159 2.16 28.26 7.60
C ASP A 159 1.35 29.26 8.44
N GLY A 160 1.27 29.05 9.75
CA GLY A 160 0.66 29.98 10.69
C GLY A 160 1.38 31.34 10.69
N LEU A 161 2.71 31.33 10.81
CA LEU A 161 3.53 32.54 10.75
C LEU A 161 3.38 33.29 9.42
N TYR A 162 3.34 32.58 8.30
CA TYR A 162 3.10 33.20 6.98
C TYR A 162 1.74 33.89 6.92
N LYS A 163 0.69 33.27 7.46
CA LYS A 163 -0.65 33.85 7.51
C LYS A 163 -0.69 35.10 8.40
N GLU A 164 -0.11 35.05 9.59
CA GLU A 164 -0.04 36.21 10.48
C GLU A 164 0.75 37.37 9.86
N LEU A 165 1.87 37.07 9.21
CA LEU A 165 2.69 38.06 8.52
C LEU A 165 1.94 38.69 7.34
N TYR A 166 1.14 37.90 6.62
CA TYR A 166 0.24 38.42 5.58
C TYR A 166 -0.83 39.36 6.17
N GLU A 167 -1.48 38.96 7.27
CA GLU A 167 -2.48 39.80 7.94
C GLU A 167 -1.87 41.10 8.47
N LEU A 168 -0.66 41.03 9.03
CA LEU A 168 0.07 42.20 9.51
C LEU A 168 0.39 43.16 8.37
N LYS A 169 0.95 42.66 7.25
CA LYS A 169 1.20 43.48 6.05
C LYS A 169 -0.07 44.14 5.54
N LYS A 170 -1.19 43.43 5.57
CA LYS A 170 -2.49 43.97 5.15
C LYS A 170 -2.96 45.10 6.07
N ARG A 171 -2.85 44.93 7.40
CA ARG A 171 -3.20 45.97 8.39
C ARG A 171 -2.33 47.21 8.23
N VAL A 172 -1.01 47.04 8.11
CA VAL A 172 -0.07 48.15 7.89
C VAL A 172 -0.44 48.93 6.63
N ARG A 173 -0.69 48.23 5.51
CA ARG A 173 -1.08 48.88 4.25
C ARG A 173 -2.40 49.65 4.34
N ASN A 174 -3.34 49.22 5.16
CA ASN A 174 -4.59 49.93 5.39
C ASN A 174 -4.35 51.21 6.23
N LEU A 175 -3.56 51.10 7.30
CA LEU A 175 -3.18 52.24 8.13
C LEU A 175 -2.40 53.31 7.33
N GLU A 176 -1.48 52.89 6.47
CA GLU A 176 -0.76 53.80 5.57
C GLU A 176 -1.71 54.55 4.63
N LYS A 177 -2.76 53.89 4.13
CA LYS A 177 -3.77 54.54 3.28
C LYS A 177 -4.65 55.54 4.05
N GLU A 178 -5.01 55.21 5.28
CA GLU A 178 -5.78 56.09 6.16
C GLU A 178 -4.98 57.34 6.54
N GLN A 179 -3.67 57.20 6.79
CA GLN A 179 -2.78 58.35 7.05
C GLN A 179 -2.53 59.23 5.82
N VAL A 180 -2.61 58.69 4.61
CA VAL A 180 -2.47 59.46 3.36
C VAL A 180 -3.78 60.19 2.98
N GLN A 181 -4.91 59.82 3.59
CA GLN A 181 -6.21 60.46 3.36
C GLN A 181 -6.58 61.53 4.41
N GLN A 182 -5.76 61.71 5.45
CA GLN A 182 -5.84 62.82 6.41
C GLN A 182 -4.87 63.94 6.01
#